data_AF-A0A7C5DN13-F1
#
_entry.id   AF-A0A7C5DN13-F1
#
_cell.length_a   1.000
_cell.length_b   1.000
_cell.length_c   1.000
_cell.angle_alpha   90.00
_cell.angle_beta   90.00
_cell.angle_gamma   90.00
#
_symmetry.space_group_name_H-M   'P 1'
#
loop_
_entity.id
_entity.type
_entity.pdbx_description
1 polymer ?
#
loop_
_entity_poly.entity_id
_entity_poly.type
_entity_poly.pdbx_seq_one_letter_code
_entity_poly.pdbx_strand_id
1 'polypeptide(L)'
;MSEALGRVQKPAVDSFRGRRKLFLVFLVYPYEGAPAGYVERCERYWRQVAEQVLSLESKVGPVRHVYHESVYAAGDEGLELLKQLNRFSYEISRARHESGAVFEAFEERELALELSDLGRFMMLGFASSRVSQLVQDLHMQAEKKRNEHVIKVIDSTLQRDEVGLLFVSERHSLQFPGDIEVFSVVPPALDELHRWMRDEADRRRQEAAGATGKEPAQETQPDAAGEGDKEVA
;
A
#
# COMPACT_ATOMS: atom_id res chain seq x y z
N MET A 1 6.58 59.18 -3.09
CA MET A 1 5.68 58.10 -3.53
C MET A 1 6.52 56.88 -3.84
N SER A 2 6.59 55.94 -2.90
CA SER A 2 7.06 54.56 -3.09
C SER A 2 6.48 53.76 -1.93
N GLU A 3 5.37 53.07 -2.22
CA GLU A 3 4.74 52.16 -1.27
C GLU A 3 5.65 50.95 -1.05
N ALA A 4 5.98 50.68 0.21
CA ALA A 4 6.75 49.52 0.60
C ALA A 4 5.85 48.28 0.50
N LEU A 5 6.23 47.36 -0.39
CA LEU A 5 5.62 46.05 -0.60
C LEU A 5 5.52 45.27 0.74
N GLY A 6 4.37 44.63 0.92
CA GLY A 6 3.93 44.01 2.17
C GLY A 6 4.93 43.05 2.80
N ARG A 7 5.17 43.25 4.11
CA ARG A 7 5.89 42.30 4.95
C ARG A 7 5.15 40.96 4.95
N VAL A 8 5.80 39.92 4.43
CA VAL A 8 5.38 38.54 4.65
C VAL A 8 5.51 38.26 6.15
N GLN A 9 4.38 38.20 6.85
CA GLN A 9 4.35 37.76 8.24
C GLN A 9 4.74 36.27 8.25
N LYS A 10 5.91 35.95 8.83
CA LYS A 10 6.20 34.57 9.24
C LYS A 10 5.06 34.15 10.18
N PRO A 11 4.39 33.00 9.95
CA PRO A 11 3.39 32.49 10.86
C PRO A 11 3.97 32.45 12.28
N ALA A 12 3.22 32.96 13.26
CA ALA A 12 3.67 32.98 14.65
C ALA A 12 4.00 31.56 15.11
N VAL A 13 5.18 31.38 15.71
CA VAL A 13 5.72 30.09 16.19
C VAL A 13 4.76 29.39 17.18
N ASP A 14 3.86 30.13 17.82
CA ASP A 14 2.80 29.60 18.68
C ASP A 14 1.76 28.74 17.94
N SER A 15 1.62 28.87 16.61
CA SER A 15 0.68 28.05 15.82
C SER A 15 1.07 26.57 15.68
N PHE A 16 2.30 26.22 16.10
CA PHE A 16 2.88 24.87 16.03
C PHE A 16 2.99 24.16 17.40
N ARG A 17 2.75 24.87 18.51
CA ARG A 17 2.72 24.24 19.85
C ARG A 17 1.37 23.59 20.12
N GLY A 18 1.39 22.35 20.62
CA GLY A 18 0.18 21.61 20.97
C GLY A 18 -0.47 20.86 19.82
N ARG A 19 0.16 20.79 18.63
CA ARG A 19 -0.32 19.98 17.50
C ARG A 19 0.17 18.54 17.62
N ARG A 20 -0.74 17.63 17.31
CA ARG A 20 -0.47 16.21 17.14
C ARG A 20 0.27 16.02 15.83
N LYS A 21 1.24 15.10 15.78
CA LYS A 21 2.08 14.92 14.59
C LYS A 21 1.98 13.48 14.12
N LEU A 22 1.96 13.26 12.82
CA LEU A 22 1.80 11.93 12.25
C LEU A 22 2.80 11.71 11.13
N PHE A 23 3.71 10.75 11.31
CA PHE A 23 4.57 10.29 10.24
C PHE A 23 3.80 9.26 9.42
N LEU A 24 3.54 9.56 8.15
CA LEU A 24 2.73 8.71 7.28
C LEU A 24 3.65 7.96 6.31
N VAL A 25 3.63 6.64 6.39
CA VAL A 25 4.42 5.72 5.56
C VAL A 25 3.47 4.91 4.68
N PHE A 26 3.81 4.79 3.39
CA PHE A 26 3.04 3.96 2.48
C PHE A 26 3.45 2.50 2.53
N LEU A 27 2.47 1.61 2.49
CA LEU A 27 2.71 0.17 2.52
C LEU A 27 3.15 -0.35 1.15
N VAL A 28 4.34 -0.96 1.13
CA VAL A 28 4.88 -1.70 -0.02
C VAL A 28 5.13 -3.15 0.39
N TYR A 29 4.53 -4.09 -0.33
CA TYR A 29 4.61 -5.52 -0.02
C TYR A 29 5.43 -6.27 -1.07
N PRO A 30 6.48 -7.01 -0.68
CA PRO A 30 7.00 -8.06 -1.54
C PRO A 30 5.94 -9.16 -1.70
N TYR A 31 5.85 -9.77 -2.88
CA TYR A 31 4.91 -10.85 -3.15
C TYR A 31 5.58 -12.00 -3.89
N GLU A 32 5.03 -13.20 -3.73
CA GLU A 32 5.53 -14.41 -4.41
C GLU A 32 5.28 -14.31 -5.92
N GLY A 33 6.26 -14.70 -6.73
CA GLY A 33 6.19 -14.56 -8.20
C GLY A 33 6.42 -13.14 -8.71
N ALA A 34 6.88 -12.22 -7.85
CA ALA A 34 7.26 -10.87 -8.28
C ALA A 34 8.36 -10.89 -9.36
N PRO A 35 8.34 -9.95 -10.33
CA PRO A 35 9.37 -9.88 -11.35
C PRO A 35 10.77 -9.68 -10.73
N ALA A 36 11.79 -10.21 -11.41
CA ALA A 36 13.17 -10.11 -10.97
C ALA A 36 13.55 -8.65 -10.68
N GLY A 37 14.11 -8.38 -9.51
CA GLY A 37 14.48 -7.04 -9.06
C GLY A 37 13.38 -6.24 -8.34
N TYR A 38 12.13 -6.73 -8.27
CA TYR A 38 11.08 -6.06 -7.49
C TYR A 38 11.42 -6.06 -5.99
N VAL A 39 11.77 -7.24 -5.43
CA VAL A 39 12.05 -7.40 -4.00
C VAL A 39 13.20 -6.50 -3.54
N GLU A 40 14.28 -6.40 -4.33
CA GLU A 40 15.41 -5.52 -4.04
C GLU A 40 14.99 -4.03 -3.98
N ARG A 41 14.05 -3.62 -4.83
CA ARG A 41 13.50 -2.25 -4.82
C ARG A 41 12.61 -2.01 -3.60
N CYS A 42 11.81 -3.01 -3.20
CA CYS A 42 11.06 -2.95 -1.94
C CYS A 42 12.01 -2.82 -0.74
N GLU A 43 13.10 -3.59 -0.70
CA GLU A 43 14.12 -3.50 0.35
C GLU A 43 14.77 -2.11 0.40
N ARG A 44 15.10 -1.54 -0.76
CA ARG A 44 15.63 -0.18 -0.86
C ARG A 44 14.63 0.87 -0.40
N TYR A 45 13.34 0.72 -0.75
CA TYR A 45 12.26 1.57 -0.26
C TYR A 45 12.21 1.55 1.27
N TRP A 46 12.09 0.36 1.86
CA TRP A 46 11.96 0.21 3.31
C TRP A 46 13.20 0.68 4.10
N ARG A 47 14.40 0.53 3.53
CA ARG A 47 15.62 1.10 4.11
C ARG A 47 15.56 2.62 4.18
N GLN A 48 15.18 3.27 3.07
CA GLN A 48 15.05 4.73 3.04
C GLN A 48 13.91 5.23 3.92
N VAL A 49 12.80 4.49 4.04
CA VAL A 49 11.75 4.77 5.02
C VAL A 49 12.31 4.78 6.43
N ALA A 50 13.04 3.72 6.84
CA ALA A 50 13.62 3.63 8.17
C ALA A 50 14.58 4.80 8.48
N GLU A 51 15.44 5.16 7.52
CA GLU A 51 16.34 6.31 7.62
C GLU A 51 15.59 7.64 7.77
N GLN A 52 14.53 7.85 6.98
CA GLN A 52 13.73 9.08 7.04
C GLN A 52 12.93 9.18 8.35
N VAL A 53 12.33 8.08 8.81
CA VAL A 53 11.63 8.04 10.11
C VAL A 53 12.59 8.41 11.23
N LEU A 54 13.80 7.83 11.26
CA LEU A 54 14.81 8.18 12.26
C LEU A 54 15.22 9.67 12.19
N SER A 55 15.41 10.21 10.98
CA SER A 55 15.68 11.64 10.80
C SER A 55 14.52 12.52 11.31
N LEU A 56 13.27 12.13 11.06
CA LEU A 56 12.10 12.85 11.57
C LEU A 56 12.01 12.76 13.09
N GLU A 57 12.23 11.59 13.68
CA GLU A 57 12.24 11.42 15.14
C GLU A 57 13.26 12.34 15.82
N SER A 58 14.45 12.51 15.22
CA SER A 58 15.49 13.41 15.74
C SER A 58 15.13 14.92 15.70
N LYS A 59 14.21 15.31 14.81
CA LYS A 59 13.83 16.72 14.57
C LYS A 59 12.50 17.10 15.22
N VAL A 60 11.57 16.17 15.23
CA VAL A 60 10.16 16.40 15.57
C VAL A 60 9.81 15.79 16.94
N GLY A 61 10.44 14.68 17.31
CA GLY A 61 10.20 13.97 18.57
C GLY A 61 10.04 12.46 18.35
N PRO A 62 10.24 11.64 19.41
CA PRO A 62 10.12 10.19 19.32
C PRO A 62 8.68 9.77 19.05
N VAL A 63 8.49 8.70 18.28
CA VAL A 63 7.18 8.10 18.08
C VAL A 63 6.65 7.54 19.40
N ARG A 64 5.39 7.89 19.73
CA ARG A 64 4.66 7.42 20.92
C ARG A 64 3.60 6.38 20.60
N HIS A 65 3.02 6.45 19.40
CA HIS A 65 1.99 5.52 18.94
C HIS A 65 2.34 4.99 17.55
N VAL A 66 2.17 3.69 17.33
CA VAL A 66 2.31 3.06 16.03
C VAL A 66 0.96 2.51 15.60
N TYR A 67 0.53 2.91 14.40
CA TYR A 67 -0.71 2.51 13.76
C TYR A 67 -0.38 1.79 12.47
N HIS A 68 -0.98 0.62 12.24
CA HIS A 68 -0.72 -0.16 11.04
C HIS A 68 -2.02 -0.69 10.46
N GLU A 69 -2.28 -0.36 9.19
CA GLU A 69 -3.42 -0.89 8.44
C GLU A 69 -3.40 -2.43 8.43
N SER A 70 -4.56 -3.05 8.52
CA SER A 70 -4.74 -4.52 8.64
C SER A 70 -4.31 -5.15 9.98
N VAL A 71 -4.01 -4.37 11.03
CA VAL A 71 -3.72 -4.91 12.38
C VAL A 71 -4.77 -4.44 13.40
N TYR A 72 -5.46 -5.41 14.02
CA TYR A 72 -6.57 -5.18 14.96
C TYR A 72 -6.25 -5.55 16.41
N ALA A 73 -4.99 -5.88 16.71
CA ALA A 73 -4.51 -6.17 18.07
C ALA A 73 -3.42 -5.19 18.48
N ALA A 74 -3.31 -4.92 19.78
CA ALA A 74 -2.35 -3.99 20.34
C ALA A 74 -1.10 -4.71 20.89
N GLY A 75 -0.02 -3.95 21.12
CA GLY A 75 1.21 -4.43 21.75
C GLY A 75 1.84 -5.63 21.03
N ASP A 76 2.34 -6.58 21.81
CA ASP A 76 3.04 -7.78 21.30
C ASP A 76 2.16 -8.66 20.40
N GLU A 77 0.86 -8.78 20.70
CA GLU A 77 -0.07 -9.54 19.87
C GLU A 77 -0.20 -8.90 18.47
N GLY A 78 -0.35 -7.57 18.43
CA GLY A 78 -0.36 -6.80 17.19
C GLY A 78 0.95 -6.95 16.39
N LEU A 79 2.08 -6.93 17.07
CA LEU A 79 3.39 -7.13 16.44
C LEU A 79 3.57 -8.54 15.86
N GLU A 80 3.03 -9.58 16.51
CA GLU A 80 3.10 -10.94 15.97
C GLU A 80 2.21 -11.11 14.73
N LEU A 81 1.04 -10.47 14.70
CA LEU A 81 0.23 -10.37 13.47
C LEU A 81 1.01 -9.65 12.36
N LEU A 82 1.63 -8.51 12.70
CA LEU A 82 2.37 -7.71 11.73
C LEU A 82 3.58 -8.46 11.14
N LYS A 83 4.26 -9.27 11.93
CA LYS A 83 5.39 -10.10 11.50
C LYS A 83 5.01 -11.07 10.38
N GLN A 84 3.77 -11.57 10.37
CA GLN A 84 3.25 -12.44 9.32
C GLN A 84 2.87 -11.67 8.06
N LEU A 85 2.51 -10.38 8.19
CA LEU A 85 2.06 -9.54 7.08
C LEU A 85 3.22 -8.89 6.31
N ASN A 86 4.15 -8.25 7.02
CA ASN A 86 5.24 -7.50 6.40
C ASN A 86 6.44 -7.38 7.34
N ARG A 87 7.53 -8.07 7.00
CA ARG A 87 8.77 -8.07 7.80
C ARG A 87 9.35 -6.67 8.02
N PHE A 88 9.22 -5.77 7.04
CA PHE A 88 9.87 -4.47 7.08
C PHE A 88 9.15 -3.50 8.01
N SER A 89 7.82 -3.39 7.88
CA SER A 89 7.05 -2.57 8.81
C SER A 89 7.04 -3.18 10.21
N TYR A 90 7.14 -4.50 10.35
CA TYR A 90 7.40 -5.17 11.63
C TYR A 90 8.70 -4.68 12.28
N GLU A 91 9.84 -4.72 11.58
CA GLU A 91 11.14 -4.29 12.14
C GLU A 91 11.11 -2.82 12.60
N ILE A 92 10.53 -1.94 11.78
CA ILE A 92 10.39 -0.51 12.12
C ILE A 92 9.49 -0.35 13.35
N SER A 93 8.34 -1.02 13.38
CA SER A 93 7.34 -0.93 14.46
C SER A 93 7.88 -1.49 15.77
N ARG A 94 8.52 -2.66 15.71
CA ARG A 94 9.13 -3.34 16.86
C ARG A 94 10.19 -2.46 17.54
N ALA A 95 11.07 -1.84 16.77
CA ALA A 95 12.11 -0.97 17.33
C ALA A 95 11.53 0.21 18.12
N ARG A 96 10.40 0.78 17.66
CA ARG A 96 9.69 1.85 18.40
C ARG A 96 8.96 1.29 19.61
N HIS A 97 8.33 0.12 19.48
CA HIS A 97 7.67 -0.54 20.60
C HIS A 97 8.64 -0.86 21.75
N GLU A 98 9.81 -1.42 21.44
CA GLU A 98 10.90 -1.66 22.39
C GLU A 98 11.43 -0.37 23.02
N SER A 99 11.29 0.76 22.33
CA SER A 99 11.64 2.11 22.82
C SER A 99 10.52 2.78 23.63
N GLY A 100 9.41 2.07 23.88
CA GLY A 100 8.29 2.53 24.70
C GLY A 100 7.12 3.14 23.93
N ALA A 101 7.06 3.02 22.60
CA ALA A 101 5.87 3.37 21.83
C ALA A 101 4.77 2.30 22.01
N VAL A 102 3.52 2.74 22.07
CA VAL A 102 2.35 1.85 22.08
C VAL A 102 2.07 1.41 20.65
N PHE A 103 2.00 0.11 20.41
CA PHE A 103 1.48 -0.43 19.16
C PHE A 103 -0.04 -0.56 19.31
N GLU A 104 -0.80 0.24 18.56
CA GLU A 104 -2.24 0.38 18.75
C GLU A 104 -3.04 -0.68 17.97
N ALA A 105 -4.16 -1.11 18.53
CA ALA A 105 -5.17 -1.86 17.80
C ALA A 105 -5.87 -0.91 16.82
N PHE A 106 -5.25 -0.71 15.66
CA PHE A 106 -5.65 0.34 14.73
C PHE A 106 -6.94 0.01 13.98
N GLU A 107 -7.12 -1.25 13.61
CA GLU A 107 -8.31 -1.75 12.94
C GLU A 107 -9.31 -2.41 13.90
N GLU A 108 -10.56 -2.48 13.47
CA GLU A 108 -11.56 -3.35 14.08
C GLU A 108 -11.49 -4.73 13.42
N ARG A 109 -11.50 -5.80 14.22
CA ARG A 109 -11.24 -7.17 13.75
C ARG A 109 -12.25 -7.65 12.70
N GLU A 110 -13.54 -7.57 12.98
CA GLU A 110 -14.57 -8.07 12.08
C GLU A 110 -14.58 -7.28 10.77
N LEU A 111 -14.42 -5.96 10.86
CA LEU A 111 -14.35 -5.08 9.70
C LEU A 111 -13.10 -5.31 8.85
N ALA A 112 -11.94 -5.57 9.47
CA ALA A 112 -10.73 -5.93 8.76
C ALA A 112 -10.87 -7.28 8.03
N LEU A 113 -11.52 -8.27 8.67
CA LEU A 113 -11.82 -9.56 8.04
C LEU A 113 -12.82 -9.42 6.90
N GLU A 114 -13.89 -8.63 7.08
CA GLU A 114 -14.88 -8.33 6.04
C GLU A 114 -14.21 -7.69 4.81
N LEU A 115 -13.37 -6.67 5.01
CA LEU A 115 -12.63 -6.02 3.91
C LEU A 115 -11.68 -6.98 3.20
N SER A 116 -11.01 -7.86 3.93
CA SER A 116 -10.14 -8.90 3.37
C SER A 116 -10.93 -9.87 2.49
N ASP A 117 -12.08 -10.36 2.96
CA ASP A 117 -12.95 -11.29 2.24
C ASP A 117 -13.50 -10.67 0.96
N LEU A 118 -14.02 -9.44 1.05
CA LEU A 118 -14.52 -8.69 -0.10
C LEU A 118 -13.39 -8.43 -1.11
N GLY A 119 -12.19 -8.08 -0.64
CA GLY A 119 -11.00 -7.94 -1.47
C GLY A 119 -10.67 -9.21 -2.24
N ARG A 120 -10.64 -10.36 -1.56
CA ARG A 120 -10.41 -11.67 -2.19
C ARG A 120 -11.46 -12.02 -3.23
N PHE A 121 -12.74 -11.76 -2.95
CA PHE A 121 -13.81 -11.98 -3.92
C PHE A 121 -13.64 -11.12 -5.17
N MET A 122 -13.27 -9.85 -5.01
CA MET A 122 -12.98 -8.97 -6.15
C MET A 122 -11.79 -9.45 -6.98
N MET A 123 -10.74 -9.97 -6.34
CA MET A 123 -9.57 -10.51 -7.04
C MET A 123 -9.88 -11.78 -7.85
N LEU A 124 -10.79 -12.63 -7.37
CA LEU A 124 -11.23 -13.83 -8.09
C LEU A 124 -12.03 -13.48 -9.36
N GLY A 125 -12.67 -12.30 -9.38
CA GLY A 125 -13.52 -11.85 -10.47
C GLY A 125 -14.92 -12.45 -10.46
N PHE A 126 -15.84 -11.84 -11.22
CA PHE A 126 -17.24 -12.24 -11.26
C PHE A 126 -17.73 -12.36 -12.70
N ALA A 127 -18.50 -13.42 -12.99
CA ALA A 127 -19.21 -13.56 -14.26
C ALA A 127 -20.47 -12.67 -14.33
N SER A 128 -21.09 -12.39 -13.18
CA SER A 128 -22.31 -11.57 -13.08
C SER A 128 -21.98 -10.14 -12.71
N SER A 129 -22.35 -9.19 -13.57
CA SER A 129 -22.20 -7.75 -13.31
C SER A 129 -22.98 -7.30 -12.07
N ARG A 130 -24.16 -7.88 -11.82
CA ARG A 130 -24.96 -7.60 -10.62
C ARG A 130 -24.25 -8.02 -9.34
N VAL A 131 -23.61 -9.20 -9.35
CA VAL A 131 -22.84 -9.67 -8.18
C VAL A 131 -21.61 -8.80 -7.98
N SER A 132 -20.91 -8.44 -9.06
CA SER A 132 -19.78 -7.50 -9.01
C SER A 132 -20.18 -6.18 -8.36
N GLN A 133 -21.32 -5.59 -8.76
CA GLN A 133 -21.81 -4.34 -8.18
C GLN A 133 -22.11 -4.49 -6.68
N LEU A 134 -22.80 -5.57 -6.29
CA LEU A 134 -23.14 -5.80 -4.88
C LEU A 134 -21.88 -5.90 -4.00
N VAL A 135 -20.86 -6.64 -4.46
CA VAL A 135 -19.60 -6.77 -3.71
C VAL A 135 -18.86 -5.43 -3.63
N GLN A 136 -18.86 -4.64 -4.71
CA GLN A 136 -18.28 -3.29 -4.69
C GLN A 136 -19.00 -2.37 -3.71
N ASP A 137 -20.34 -2.39 -3.68
CA ASP A 137 -21.13 -1.57 -2.77
C ASP A 137 -20.88 -1.93 -1.31
N LEU A 138 -20.79 -3.23 -1.00
CA LEU A 138 -20.42 -3.73 0.33
C LEU A 138 -19.00 -3.29 0.71
N HIS A 139 -18.06 -3.40 -0.22
CA HIS A 139 -16.66 -3.01 0.01
C HIS A 139 -16.53 -1.51 0.30
N MET A 140 -17.17 -0.65 -0.49
CA MET A 140 -17.18 0.80 -0.26
C MET A 140 -17.79 1.17 1.10
N GLN A 141 -18.85 0.48 1.51
CA GLN A 141 -19.49 0.71 2.81
C GLN A 141 -18.58 0.28 3.97
N ALA A 142 -17.94 -0.88 3.85
CA ALA A 142 -16.98 -1.36 4.85
C ALA A 142 -15.75 -0.44 4.95
N GLU A 143 -15.22 0.01 3.80
CA GLU A 143 -14.07 0.93 3.75
C GLU A 143 -14.40 2.26 4.43
N LYS A 144 -15.61 2.80 4.19
CA LYS A 144 -16.06 4.02 4.87
C LYS A 144 -16.12 3.84 6.39
N LYS A 145 -16.74 2.75 6.87
CA LYS A 145 -16.79 2.43 8.31
C LYS A 145 -15.38 2.29 8.89
N ARG A 146 -14.47 1.67 8.14
CA ARG A 146 -13.09 1.46 8.56
C ARG A 146 -12.38 2.80 8.70
N ASN A 147 -12.52 3.68 7.72
CA ASN A 147 -11.92 5.01 7.76
C ASN A 147 -12.45 5.85 8.94
N GLU A 148 -13.75 5.78 9.23
CA GLU A 148 -14.32 6.42 10.44
C GLU A 148 -13.74 5.82 11.73
N HIS A 149 -13.62 4.49 11.81
CA HIS A 149 -13.05 3.80 12.97
C HIS A 149 -11.59 4.20 13.22
N VAL A 150 -10.73 4.05 12.21
CA VAL A 150 -9.29 4.27 12.40
C VAL A 150 -8.95 5.73 12.70
N ILE A 151 -9.72 6.69 12.16
CA ILE A 151 -9.59 8.10 12.52
C ILE A 151 -9.97 8.33 13.99
N LYS A 152 -11.05 7.67 14.47
CA LYS A 152 -11.43 7.73 15.88
C LYS A 152 -10.35 7.12 16.78
N VAL A 153 -9.71 6.03 16.36
CA VAL A 153 -8.58 5.43 17.10
C VAL A 153 -7.46 6.45 17.23
N ILE A 154 -6.99 7.06 16.13
CA ILE A 154 -5.96 8.11 16.16
C ILE A 154 -6.40 9.27 17.06
N ASP A 155 -7.65 9.72 16.93
CA ASP A 155 -8.13 10.88 17.67
C ASP A 155 -8.16 10.66 19.20
N SER A 156 -8.48 9.43 19.60
CA SER A 156 -8.59 9.02 21.00
C SER A 156 -7.26 8.64 21.66
N THR A 157 -6.26 8.22 20.87
CA THR A 157 -4.98 7.69 21.38
C THR A 157 -3.85 8.71 21.26
N LEU A 158 -3.74 9.42 20.14
CA LEU A 158 -2.68 10.39 19.91
C LEU A 158 -2.96 11.68 20.68
N GLN A 159 -2.18 11.95 21.73
CA GLN A 159 -2.36 13.12 22.57
C GLN A 159 -1.61 14.34 22.02
N ARG A 160 -1.88 15.51 22.61
CA ARG A 160 -1.24 16.77 22.21
C ARG A 160 0.28 16.67 22.34
N ASP A 161 0.98 17.23 21.36
CA ASP A 161 2.44 17.21 21.24
C ASP A 161 3.07 15.82 21.06
N GLU A 162 2.27 14.75 20.93
CA GLU A 162 2.77 13.43 20.60
C GLU A 162 2.95 13.24 19.09
N VAL A 163 3.76 12.24 18.77
CA VAL A 163 4.09 11.82 17.42
C VAL A 163 3.58 10.39 17.21
N GLY A 164 2.73 10.20 16.21
CA GLY A 164 2.31 8.89 15.73
C GLY A 164 3.10 8.47 14.49
N LEU A 165 3.25 7.17 14.28
CA LEU A 165 3.72 6.56 13.04
C LEU A 165 2.58 5.74 12.45
N LEU A 166 2.15 6.08 11.24
CA LEU A 166 1.05 5.45 10.54
C LEU A 166 1.54 4.75 9.27
N PHE A 167 1.28 3.46 9.15
CA PHE A 167 1.46 2.69 7.92
C PHE A 167 0.12 2.45 7.25
N VAL A 168 -0.03 2.95 6.02
CA VAL A 168 -1.27 2.87 5.23
C VAL A 168 -1.01 2.62 3.77
N SER A 169 -2.00 2.08 3.06
CA SER A 169 -1.98 1.99 1.60
C SER A 169 -1.92 3.38 0.95
N GLU A 170 -1.32 3.50 -0.24
CA GLU A 170 -1.21 4.79 -0.95
C GLU A 170 -2.57 5.43 -1.28
N ARG A 171 -3.64 4.62 -1.35
CA ARG A 171 -5.01 5.04 -1.69
C ARG A 171 -5.94 5.08 -0.48
N HIS A 172 -5.40 5.26 0.73
CA HIS A 172 -6.12 5.15 2.00
C HIS A 172 -7.32 6.10 2.20
N SER A 173 -7.40 7.23 1.50
CA SER A 173 -8.52 8.20 1.56
C SER A 173 -8.88 8.72 2.96
N LEU A 174 -7.97 8.59 3.93
CA LEU A 174 -8.18 9.04 5.32
C LEU A 174 -8.17 10.56 5.41
N GLN A 175 -9.10 11.09 6.20
CA GLN A 175 -9.21 12.52 6.49
C GLN A 175 -8.84 12.76 7.95
N PHE A 176 -7.67 13.37 8.16
CA PHE A 176 -7.18 13.66 9.50
C PHE A 176 -7.82 14.94 10.07
N PRO A 177 -8.08 14.99 11.38
CA PRO A 177 -8.41 16.23 12.10
C PRO A 177 -7.42 17.37 11.78
N GLY A 178 -7.92 18.61 11.70
CA GLY A 178 -7.12 19.77 11.28
C GLY A 178 -6.00 20.19 12.26
N ASP A 179 -5.98 19.62 13.47
CA ASP A 179 -4.94 19.81 14.47
C ASP A 179 -3.82 18.75 14.40
N ILE A 180 -3.95 17.76 13.50
CA ILE A 180 -2.89 16.80 13.17
C ILE A 180 -2.05 17.32 12.01
N GLU A 181 -0.76 17.44 12.23
CA GLU A 181 0.24 17.74 11.20
C GLU A 181 0.82 16.45 10.65
N VAL A 182 0.62 16.22 9.34
CA VAL A 182 1.06 14.99 8.66
C VAL A 182 2.39 15.22 7.95
N PHE A 183 3.38 14.38 8.26
CA PHE A 183 4.68 14.33 7.62
C PHE A 183 4.75 13.06 6.78
N SER A 184 4.56 13.17 5.47
CA SER A 184 4.66 12.02 4.58
C SER A 184 6.11 11.57 4.41
N VAL A 185 6.36 10.29 4.65
CA VAL A 185 7.65 9.62 4.46
C VAL A 185 7.68 9.03 3.06
N VAL A 186 8.06 9.87 2.09
CA VAL A 186 8.08 9.54 0.67
C VAL A 186 9.53 9.56 0.16
N PRO A 187 10.27 8.44 0.31
CA PRO A 187 11.63 8.35 -0.16
C PRO A 187 11.72 8.29 -1.69
N PRO A 188 12.83 8.75 -2.31
CA PRO A 188 13.04 8.65 -3.75
C PRO A 188 12.87 7.24 -4.31
N ALA A 189 13.17 6.21 -3.51
CA ALA A 189 12.96 4.82 -3.88
C ALA A 189 11.49 4.46 -4.18
N LEU A 190 10.51 5.21 -3.65
CA LEU A 190 9.10 4.99 -4.00
C LEU A 190 8.83 5.37 -5.46
N ASP A 191 9.29 6.55 -5.89
CA ASP A 191 9.14 7.01 -7.27
C ASP A 191 9.86 6.07 -8.25
N GLU A 192 11.06 5.60 -7.87
CA GLU A 192 11.81 4.62 -8.65
C GLU A 192 11.06 3.29 -8.78
N LEU A 193 10.47 2.80 -7.68
CA LEU A 193 9.66 1.59 -7.68
C LEU A 193 8.43 1.74 -8.60
N HIS A 194 7.71 2.85 -8.49
CA HIS A 194 6.55 3.13 -9.34
C HIS A 194 6.90 3.21 -10.83
N ARG A 195 8.00 3.90 -11.17
CA ARG A 195 8.50 3.99 -12.55
C ARG A 195 8.83 2.60 -13.09
N TRP A 196 9.59 1.83 -12.32
CA TRP A 196 9.97 0.48 -12.72
C TRP A 196 8.76 -0.44 -12.92
N MET A 197 7.74 -0.37 -12.06
CA MET A 197 6.52 -1.17 -12.23
C MET A 197 5.77 -0.82 -13.52
N ARG A 198 5.75 0.46 -13.92
CA ARG A 198 5.17 0.88 -15.20
C ARG A 198 5.97 0.32 -16.37
N ASP A 199 7.29 0.49 -16.34
CA ASP A 199 8.18 0.02 -17.41
C ASP A 199 8.12 -1.52 -17.58
N GLU A 200 8.08 -2.26 -16.48
CA GLU A 200 7.94 -3.72 -16.47
C GLU A 200 6.58 -4.16 -17.03
N ALA A 201 5.49 -3.47 -16.68
CA ALA A 201 4.16 -3.75 -17.23
C ALA A 201 4.11 -3.48 -18.74
N ASP A 202 4.75 -2.41 -19.22
CA ASP A 202 4.85 -2.09 -20.63
C ASP A 202 5.68 -3.14 -21.40
N ARG A 203 6.81 -3.57 -20.85
CA ARG A 203 7.63 -4.63 -21.44
C ARG A 203 6.84 -5.94 -21.58
N ARG A 204 6.15 -6.37 -20.53
CA ARG A 204 5.32 -7.59 -20.57
C ARG A 204 4.18 -7.49 -21.59
N ARG A 205 3.55 -6.32 -21.73
CA ARG A 205 2.52 -6.08 -22.75
C ARG A 205 3.10 -6.21 -24.17
N GLN A 206 4.29 -5.66 -24.41
CA GLN A 206 4.95 -5.76 -25.71
C GLN A 206 5.40 -7.19 -26.04
N GLU A 207 5.93 -7.92 -25.07
CA GLU A 207 6.32 -9.34 -25.24
C GLU A 207 5.10 -10.23 -25.55
N ALA A 208 3.97 -10.02 -24.86
CA ALA A 208 2.72 -10.75 -25.13
C ALA A 208 2.14 -10.44 -26.53
N ALA A 209 2.26 -9.20 -27.00
CA ALA A 209 1.85 -8.79 -28.34
C ALA A 209 2.80 -9.30 -29.44
N GLY A 210 4.10 -9.44 -29.15
CA GLY A 210 5.09 -10.01 -30.07
C GLY A 210 5.00 -11.54 -30.20
N ALA A 211 4.56 -12.24 -29.14
CA ALA A 211 4.39 -13.69 -29.14
C ALA A 211 3.15 -14.16 -29.93
N THR A 212 2.11 -13.33 -30.03
CA THR A 212 0.90 -13.62 -30.83
C THR A 212 1.08 -13.41 -32.35
N GLY A 213 2.24 -12.88 -32.80
CA GLY A 213 2.56 -12.64 -34.22
C GLY A 213 3.33 -13.75 -34.94
N LYS A 214 3.62 -14.89 -34.28
CA LYS A 214 4.23 -16.06 -34.93
C LYS A 214 3.19 -17.17 -35.10
N GLU A 215 2.39 -17.07 -36.17
CA GLU A 215 1.67 -18.24 -36.69
C GLU A 215 2.69 -19.31 -37.15
N PRO A 216 2.48 -20.60 -36.85
CA PRO A 216 3.29 -21.66 -37.43
C PRO A 216 2.98 -21.78 -38.94
N ALA A 217 4.04 -21.76 -39.74
CA ALA A 217 3.98 -21.96 -41.19
C ALA A 217 3.22 -23.26 -41.53
N GLN A 218 2.30 -23.14 -42.47
CA GLN A 218 1.48 -24.20 -43.03
C GLN A 218 2.33 -25.40 -43.49
N GLU A 219 2.13 -26.58 -42.89
CA GLU A 219 2.50 -27.84 -43.52
C GLU A 219 1.52 -28.11 -44.67
N THR A 220 2.04 -28.00 -45.88
CA THR A 220 1.37 -28.35 -47.12
C THR A 220 1.20 -29.88 -47.17
N GLN A 221 -0.04 -30.36 -47.20
CA GLN A 221 -0.35 -31.78 -47.49
C GLN A 221 0.04 -32.09 -48.95
N PRO A 222 0.66 -33.25 -49.24
CA PRO A 222 0.82 -33.71 -50.61
C PRO A 222 -0.47 -34.38 -51.10
N ASP A 223 -0.84 -34.05 -52.33
CA ASP A 223 -1.90 -34.62 -53.14
C ASP A 223 -1.88 -36.16 -53.15
N ALA A 224 -3.03 -36.79 -52.86
CA ALA A 224 -3.29 -38.18 -53.18
C ALA A 224 -4.11 -38.23 -54.48
N ALA A 225 -3.41 -38.44 -55.59
CA ALA A 225 -4.01 -38.80 -56.88
C ALA A 225 -3.73 -40.28 -57.18
N GLY A 226 -4.82 -41.04 -57.35
CA GLY A 226 -4.93 -41.99 -58.46
C GLY A 226 -4.66 -43.48 -58.21
N GLU A 227 -5.67 -44.27 -58.58
CA GLU A 227 -5.62 -45.66 -59.08
C GLU A 227 -5.47 -46.78 -58.02
N GLY A 228 -6.26 -47.85 -58.00
CA GLY A 228 -7.14 -48.40 -59.02
C GLY A 228 -6.97 -49.92 -59.06
N ASP A 229 -7.99 -50.62 -58.57
CA ASP A 229 -8.52 -51.89 -59.10
C ASP A 229 -7.99 -53.28 -58.66
N LYS A 230 -8.98 -54.19 -58.58
CA LYS A 230 -9.03 -55.67 -58.61
C LYS A 230 -8.97 -56.49 -57.30
N GLU A 231 -10.09 -57.11 -56.89
CA GLU A 231 -10.62 -58.46 -57.26
C GLU A 231 -9.86 -59.56 -56.49
N VAL A 232 -10.42 -60.44 -55.65
CA VAL A 232 -11.37 -61.57 -55.81
C VAL A 232 -11.73 -61.97 -54.34
N ALA A 233 -12.94 -62.31 -53.87
CA ALA A 233 -13.96 -63.28 -54.29
C ALA A 233 -15.29 -62.97 -53.57
#